data_AF-A0A3D5KHM3-F1
#
_entry.id   AF-A0A3D5KHM3-F1
#
_cell.length_a   1.000
_cell.length_b   1.000
_cell.length_c   1.000
_cell.angle_alpha   90.00
_cell.angle_beta   90.00
_cell.angle_gamma   90.00
#
_symmetry.space_group_name_H-M   'P 1'
#
loop_
_entity.id
_entity.type
_entity.pdbx_description
1 polymer ?
#
loop_
_entity_poly.entity_id
_entity_poly.type
_entity_poly.pdbx_seq_one_letter_code
_entity_poly.pdbx_strand_id
1 'polypeptide(L)'
;MQGNATLREVIQILFSNNVVIGTDINDAWRNVLWCIARNGYSYVIEKGSYENEVRKQVDKLMVVIEEPGKRPLAPFMPGGSGIPAPATEESIHQYFKEYI
;
A
#
# COMPACT_ATOMS: atom_id res chain seq x y z
N MET A 1 -32.61 13.47 -14.09
CA MET A 1 -31.28 13.95 -14.50
C MET A 1 -30.28 13.45 -13.46
N GLN A 2 -29.54 12.39 -13.72
CA GLN A 2 -28.42 11.97 -12.87
C GLN A 2 -27.20 12.78 -13.30
N GLY A 3 -26.68 13.64 -12.43
CA GLY A 3 -25.43 14.36 -12.68
C GLY A 3 -24.25 13.40 -12.61
N ASN A 4 -23.35 13.45 -13.59
CA ASN A 4 -22.12 12.67 -13.56
C ASN A 4 -21.23 13.15 -12.41
N ALA A 5 -20.74 12.21 -11.59
CA ALA A 5 -19.76 12.49 -10.56
C ALA A 5 -18.44 12.99 -11.18
N THR A 6 -17.82 13.97 -10.53
CA THR A 6 -16.49 14.46 -10.90
C THR A 6 -15.42 13.40 -10.63
N LEU A 7 -14.29 13.47 -11.32
CA LEU A 7 -13.15 12.57 -11.09
C LEU A 7 -12.69 12.57 -9.62
N ARG A 8 -12.72 13.73 -8.96
CA ARG A 8 -12.37 13.89 -7.55
C ARG A 8 -13.32 13.11 -6.65
N GLU A 9 -14.62 13.21 -6.89
CA GLU A 9 -15.63 12.48 -6.12
C GLU A 9 -15.47 10.97 -6.30
N VAL A 10 -15.21 10.51 -7.53
CA VAL A 10 -14.95 9.09 -7.81
C VAL A 10 -13.72 8.61 -7.04
N ILE A 11 -12.60 9.34 -7.10
CA ILE A 11 -11.37 8.98 -6.37
C ILE A 11 -11.63 8.92 -4.86
N GLN A 12 -12.41 9.86 -4.32
CA GLN A 12 -12.74 9.87 -2.90
C GLN A 12 -13.62 8.67 -2.51
N ILE A 13 -14.63 8.33 -3.32
CA ILE A 13 -15.49 7.16 -3.12
C ILE A 13 -14.64 5.87 -3.15
N LEU A 14 -13.74 5.74 -4.12
CA LEU A 14 -12.82 4.61 -4.23
C LEU A 14 -11.94 4.49 -2.98
N PHE A 15 -11.31 5.58 -2.56
CA PHE A 15 -10.45 5.61 -1.38
C PHE A 15 -11.21 5.22 -0.11
N SER A 16 -12.44 5.73 0.08
CA SER A 16 -13.31 5.34 1.21
C SER A 16 -13.71 3.86 1.21
N ASN A 17 -13.62 3.18 0.07
CA ASN A 17 -13.87 1.74 -0.08
C ASN A 17 -12.58 0.89 -0.07
N ASN A 18 -11.46 1.48 0.36
CA ASN A 18 -10.13 0.87 0.34
C ASN A 18 -9.68 0.44 -1.05
N VAL A 19 -10.03 1.23 -2.07
CA VAL A 19 -9.50 1.09 -3.42
C VAL A 19 -8.48 2.21 -3.63
N VAL A 20 -7.24 1.83 -3.95
CA VAL A 20 -6.16 2.77 -4.26
C VAL A 20 -5.66 2.55 -5.67
N ILE A 21 -5.33 3.66 -6.32
CA ILE A 21 -4.72 3.68 -7.65
C ILE A 21 -3.35 4.31 -7.47
N GLY A 22 -2.33 3.72 -8.10
CA GLY A 22 -0.98 4.29 -8.15
C GLY A 22 -0.39 4.08 -9.53
N THR A 23 0.47 5.02 -9.96
CA THR A 23 1.08 4.91 -11.30
C THR A 23 2.12 3.79 -11.34
N ASP A 24 2.93 3.65 -10.30
CA ASP A 24 3.93 2.59 -10.16
C ASP A 24 3.90 1.92 -8.78
N ILE A 25 4.74 0.90 -8.57
CA ILE A 25 4.73 0.10 -7.33
C ILE A 25 5.01 0.99 -6.11
N ASN A 26 5.95 1.92 -6.20
CA ASN A 26 6.28 2.81 -5.09
C ASN A 26 5.10 3.74 -4.76
N ASP A 27 4.47 4.31 -5.79
CA ASP A 27 3.30 5.16 -5.64
C ASP A 27 2.12 4.41 -5.01
N ALA A 28 1.82 3.21 -5.53
CA ALA A 28 0.78 2.34 -5.01
C ALA A 28 1.04 1.94 -3.55
N TRP A 29 2.26 1.51 -3.22
CA TRP A 29 2.64 1.15 -1.85
C TRP A 29 2.42 2.32 -0.87
N ARG A 30 2.84 3.53 -1.24
CA ARG A 30 2.62 4.72 -0.42
C ARG A 30 1.12 5.01 -0.25
N ASN A 31 0.33 4.89 -1.32
CA ASN A 31 -1.11 5.13 -1.27
C ASN A 31 -1.83 4.07 -0.41
N VAL A 32 -1.37 2.82 -0.40
CA VAL A 32 -1.83 1.76 0.51
C VAL A 32 -1.57 2.13 1.97
N LEU A 33 -0.37 2.58 2.30
CA LEU A 33 -0.06 3.02 3.67
C LEU A 33 -0.99 4.15 4.13
N TRP A 34 -1.24 5.13 3.26
CA TRP A 34 -2.20 6.20 3.55
C TRP A 34 -3.62 5.69 3.75
N CYS A 35 -4.06 4.73 2.94
CA CYS A 35 -5.37 4.09 3.09
C CYS A 35 -5.50 3.39 4.45
N ILE A 36 -4.51 2.58 4.84
CA ILE A 36 -4.52 1.90 6.15
C ILE A 36 -4.45 2.93 7.29
N ALA A 37 -3.62 3.96 7.16
CA ALA A 37 -3.49 5.01 8.16
C ALA A 37 -4.81 5.79 8.38
N ARG A 38 -5.64 5.95 7.34
CA ARG A 38 -6.90 6.71 7.41
C ARG A 38 -8.13 5.84 7.71
N ASN A 39 -8.23 4.68 7.07
CA ASN A 39 -9.44 3.86 7.10
C ASN A 39 -9.30 2.60 7.96
N GLY A 40 -8.07 2.24 8.33
CA GLY A 40 -7.82 1.03 9.10
C GLY A 40 -8.35 1.10 10.53
N TYR A 41 -8.70 -0.05 11.08
CA TYR A 41 -9.00 -0.22 12.50
C TYR A 41 -7.77 -0.76 13.23
N SER A 42 -7.71 -0.48 14.53
CA SER A 42 -6.64 -0.95 15.41
C SER A 42 -7.13 -2.12 16.26
N TYR A 43 -6.28 -3.11 16.44
CA TYR A 43 -6.51 -4.23 17.35
C TYR A 43 -5.20 -4.64 18.04
N VAL A 44 -5.31 -5.28 19.20
CA VAL A 44 -4.16 -5.84 19.91
C VAL A 44 -3.91 -7.24 19.37
N ILE A 45 -2.66 -7.54 19.03
CA ILE A 45 -2.27 -8.86 18.56
C ILE A 45 -2.28 -9.84 19.74
N GLU A 46 -3.07 -10.92 19.62
CA GLU A 46 -3.27 -11.89 20.70
C GLU A 46 -2.20 -12.99 20.75
N LYS A 47 -1.51 -13.28 19.63
CA LYS A 47 -0.49 -14.34 19.53
C LYS A 47 0.58 -14.03 18.48
N GLY A 48 1.80 -14.51 18.69
CA GLY A 48 2.91 -14.48 17.73
C GLY A 48 4.05 -13.54 18.13
N SER A 49 4.98 -13.28 17.22
CA SER A 49 6.19 -12.47 17.48
C SER A 49 5.94 -11.00 17.86
N TYR A 50 4.69 -10.55 17.75
CA TYR A 50 4.24 -9.18 18.04
C TYR A 50 3.09 -9.17 19.06
N GLU A 51 2.97 -10.21 19.90
CA GLU A 51 1.93 -10.29 20.93
C GLU A 51 1.92 -9.05 21.84
N ASN A 52 0.72 -8.56 22.17
CA ASN A 52 0.46 -7.31 22.90
C ASN A 52 0.78 -6.00 22.15
N GLU A 53 1.26 -6.05 20.92
CA GLU A 53 1.40 -4.85 20.09
C GLU A 53 0.08 -4.46 19.42
N VAL A 54 -0.07 -3.16 19.13
CA VAL A 54 -1.23 -2.63 18.39
C VAL A 54 -0.93 -2.68 16.89
N ARG A 55 -1.77 -3.37 16.13
CA ARG A 55 -1.73 -3.36 14.66
C ARG A 55 -2.89 -2.59 14.08
N LYS A 56 -2.59 -1.76 13.08
CA LYS A 56 -3.60 -1.12 12.23
C LYS A 56 -3.74 -1.90 10.93
N GLN A 57 -4.96 -2.29 10.57
CA GLN A 57 -5.23 -3.03 9.33
C GLN A 57 -6.55 -2.65 8.69
N VAL A 58 -6.75 -3.10 7.44
CA VAL A 58 -8.03 -3.04 6.72
C VAL A 58 -8.46 -4.46 6.36
N ASP A 59 -9.76 -4.75 6.37
CA ASP A 59 -10.27 -6.10 6.04
C ASP A 59 -10.13 -6.46 4.57
N LYS A 60 -10.18 -5.44 3.71
CA LYS A 60 -10.04 -5.56 2.26
C LYS A 60 -9.30 -4.36 1.71
N LEU A 61 -8.55 -4.60 0.64
CA LEU A 61 -7.82 -3.59 -0.12
C LEU A 61 -7.80 -4.02 -1.59
N MET A 62 -8.08 -3.10 -2.49
CA MET A 62 -7.85 -3.27 -3.92
C MET A 62 -6.80 -2.25 -4.38
N VAL A 63 -5.82 -2.72 -5.13
CA VAL A 63 -4.73 -1.90 -5.66
C VAL A 63 -4.72 -2.01 -7.17
N VAL A 64 -4.80 -0.88 -7.85
CA VAL A 64 -4.58 -0.77 -9.30
C VAL A 64 -3.24 -0.08 -9.52
N ILE A 65 -2.35 -0.73 -10.28
CA ILE A 65 -1.05 -0.18 -10.66
C ILE A 65 -1.05 0.00 -12.17
N GLU A 66 -0.88 1.24 -12.63
CA GLU A 66 -0.98 1.58 -14.05
C GLU A 66 0.23 1.08 -14.85
N GLU A 67 1.44 1.22 -14.28
CA GLU A 67 2.72 0.82 -14.88
C GLU A 67 3.50 -0.12 -13.94
N PRO A 68 3.06 -1.38 -13.76
CA PRO A 68 3.64 -2.28 -12.76
C PRO A 68 5.10 -2.68 -13.05
N GLY A 69 5.58 -2.51 -14.29
CA GLY A 69 6.97 -2.81 -14.67
C GLY A 69 7.96 -1.67 -14.46
N LYS A 70 7.48 -0.45 -14.15
CA LYS A 70 8.34 0.74 -14.03
C LYS A 70 9.35 0.57 -12.91
N ARG A 71 10.62 0.92 -13.19
CA ARG A 71 11.74 0.79 -12.26
C ARG A 71 12.02 2.10 -11.51
N PRO A 72 12.50 2.06 -10.25
CA PRO A 72 12.72 0.85 -9.43
C PRO A 72 11.40 0.22 -8.96
N LEU A 73 11.40 -1.09 -8.67
CA LEU A 73 10.26 -1.79 -8.05
C LEU A 73 10.24 -1.62 -6.53
N ALA A 74 11.41 -1.49 -5.91
CA ALA A 74 11.56 -1.29 -4.48
C ALA A 74 10.91 0.05 -4.06
N PRO A 75 10.00 0.04 -3.06
CA PRO A 75 9.46 1.26 -2.50
C PRO A 75 10.52 2.12 -1.83
N PHE A 76 10.38 3.44 -1.95
CA PHE A 76 11.27 4.42 -1.35
C PHE A 76 10.78 4.87 0.02
N MET A 77 11.68 4.87 1.00
CA MET A 77 11.43 5.40 2.34
C MET A 77 11.92 6.84 2.46
N PRO A 78 11.14 7.75 3.10
CA PRO A 78 11.65 9.08 3.42
C PRO A 78 12.93 8.99 4.26
N GLY A 79 13.94 9.77 3.89
CA GLY A 79 15.20 9.84 4.63
C GLY A 79 14.96 10.20 6.10
N GLY A 80 15.55 9.43 7.03
CA GLY A 80 15.39 9.63 8.47
C GLY A 80 14.11 9.08 9.09
N SER A 81 13.24 8.39 8.33
CA SER A 81 11.97 7.85 8.84
C SER A 81 12.11 6.72 9.87
N GLY A 82 13.32 6.19 10.11
CA GLY A 82 13.58 5.09 11.05
C GLY A 82 12.93 3.74 10.67
N ILE A 83 12.06 3.74 9.66
CA ILE A 83 11.34 2.58 9.15
C ILE A 83 12.15 1.98 8.00
N PRO A 84 12.51 0.68 8.07
CA PRO A 84 13.21 0.03 6.97
C PRO A 84 12.32 -0.08 5.74
N ALA A 85 12.94 -0.02 4.55
CA ALA A 85 12.23 -0.32 3.31
C ALA A 85 11.73 -1.79 3.33
N PRO A 86 10.56 -2.08 2.75
CA PRO A 86 10.01 -3.44 2.76
C PRO A 86 10.81 -4.41 1.88
N ALA A 87 11.56 -3.89 0.90
CA ALA A 87 12.43 -4.66 0.02
C ALA A 87 13.50 -3.75 -0.60
N THR A 88 14.60 -4.34 -1.09
CA THR A 88 15.59 -3.68 -1.96
C THR A 88 15.52 -4.24 -3.38
N GLU A 89 16.02 -3.51 -4.38
CA GLU A 89 16.12 -4.02 -5.76
C GLU A 89 16.90 -5.34 -5.82
N GLU A 90 17.97 -5.48 -5.03
CA GLU A 90 18.76 -6.70 -4.95
C GLU A 90 17.94 -7.87 -4.41
N SER A 91 17.19 -7.66 -3.31
CA SER A 91 16.33 -8.68 -2.73
C SER A 91 15.22 -9.12 -3.70
N ILE A 92 14.67 -8.17 -4.46
CA ILE A 92 13.66 -8.43 -5.48
C ILE A 92 14.27 -9.24 -6.62
N HIS A 93 15.41 -8.81 -7.17
CA HIS A 93 16.10 -9.54 -8.22
C HIS A 93 16.50 -10.95 -7.80
N GLN A 94 16.95 -11.14 -6.56
CA GLN A 94 17.27 -12.47 -6.05
C GLN A 94 16.03 -13.36 -5.98
N TYR A 95 14.91 -12.83 -5.48
CA TYR A 95 13.64 -13.55 -5.46
C TYR A 95 13.20 -13.98 -6.87
N PHE A 96 13.25 -13.08 -7.85
CA PHE A 96 12.93 -13.41 -9.23
C PHE A 96 13.84 -14.52 -9.79
N LYS A 97 15.15 -14.49 -9.52
CA LYS A 97 16.08 -15.54 -9.99
C LYS A 97 15.82 -16.91 -9.36
N GLU A 98 15.40 -16.95 -8.11
CA GLU A 98 15.23 -18.19 -7.36
C GLU A 98 13.89 -18.89 -7.66
N TYR A 99 12.84 -18.11 -7.91
CA TYR A 99 11.46 -18.64 -7.90
C TYR A 99 10.69 -18.47 -9.22
N ILE A 100 11.23 -17.77 -10.22
CA ILE A 100 10.55 -17.48 -11.51
C ILE A 100 11.50 -17.79 -12.66
#